data_AF-A0A0W8G1S2-F1
#
_entry.id   AF-A0A0W8G1S2-F1
#
_cell.length_a   1.000
_cell.length_b   1.000
_cell.length_c   1.000
_cell.angle_alpha   90.00
_cell.angle_beta   90.00
_cell.angle_gamma   90.00
#
_symmetry.space_group_name_H-M   'P 1'
#
loop_
_entity.id
_entity.type
_entity.pdbx_description
1 polymer ?
#
loop_
_entity_poly.entity_id
_entity_poly.type
_entity_poly.pdbx_seq_one_letter_code
_entity_poly.pdbx_strand_id
1 'polypeptide(L)' 'MYFKYTKKKYGEGRRVFLMAPIHHHFEMKGWSEPKIVIRFYIITIILAIVSLASFKIR' A
#
# COMPACT_ATOMS: atom_id res chain seq x y z
N MET A 1 -15.83 -3.65 7.04
CA MET A 1 -15.98 -4.88 7.86
C MET A 1 -14.89 -5.04 8.93
N TYR A 2 -13.62 -4.73 8.65
CA TYR A 2 -12.52 -4.84 9.62
C TYR A 2 -12.71 -4.01 10.90
N PHE A 3 -13.04 -2.72 10.79
CA PHE A 3 -13.25 -1.82 11.93
C PHE A 3 -14.38 -2.27 12.86
N LYS A 4 -15.46 -2.88 12.31
CA LYS A 4 -16.56 -3.45 13.10
C LYS A 4 -16.13 -4.73 13.81
N TYR A 5 -15.34 -5.57 13.16
CA TYR A 5 -14.82 -6.81 13.73
C TYR A 5 -13.82 -6.54 14.87
N THR A 6 -12.88 -5.61 14.68
CA THR A 6 -11.92 -5.24 15.73
C THR A 6 -12.60 -4.54 16.91
N LYS A 7 -13.60 -3.68 16.65
CA LYS A 7 -14.40 -3.02 17.70
C LYS A 7 -15.19 -4.04 18.53
N LYS A 8 -15.74 -5.08 17.90
CA LYS A 8 -16.45 -6.17 18.61
C LYS A 8 -15.52 -7.06 19.43
N LYS A 9 -14.27 -7.28 18.97
CA LYS A 9 -13.31 -8.18 19.63
C LYS A 9 -12.42 -7.50 20.68
N TYR A 10 -12.08 -6.23 20.49
CA TYR A 10 -11.09 -5.50 21.31
C TYR A 10 -11.63 -4.18 21.89
N GLY A 11 -12.93 -3.89 21.77
CA GLY A 11 -13.56 -2.64 22.26
C GLY A 11 -13.28 -1.41 21.39
N GLU A 12 -12.16 -1.40 20.66
CA GLU A 12 -11.73 -0.28 19.82
C GLU A 12 -11.63 -0.65 18.34
N GLY A 13 -11.98 0.30 17.48
CA GLY A 13 -11.79 0.18 16.05
C GLY A 13 -10.32 0.39 15.70
N ARG A 14 -9.59 -0.69 15.38
CA ARG A 14 -8.20 -0.60 14.95
C ARG A 14 -8.16 -0.33 13.45
N ARG A 15 -7.36 0.64 13.03
CA ARG A 15 -7.06 0.90 11.61
C ARG A 15 -5.76 0.19 11.23
N VAL A 16 -5.71 -0.46 10.06
CA VAL A 16 -4.50 -1.14 9.57
C VAL A 16 -3.46 -0.13 9.08
N PHE A 17 -3.93 0.95 8.44
CA PHE A 17 -3.11 2.04 7.95
C PHE A 17 -3.36 3.28 8.79
N LEU A 18 -2.30 4.07 9.03
CA LEU A 18 -2.42 5.39 9.68
C LEU A 18 -3.31 6.33 8.86
N MET A 19 -3.14 6.30 7.54
CA MET A 19 -3.98 6.97 6.54
C MET A 19 -3.92 6.15 5.25
N ALA A 20 -5.06 6.03 4.57
CA ALA A 20 -5.10 5.51 3.21
C ALA A 20 -5.28 6.70 2.27
N PRO A 21 -4.57 6.76 1.13
CA PRO A 21 -3.83 5.69 0.46
C PRO A 21 -2.41 5.48 1.00
N ILE A 22 -1.74 4.41 0.53
CA ILE A 22 -0.46 3.96 1.08
C ILE A 22 0.66 5.02 0.99
N HIS A 23 0.66 5.91 -0.01
CA HIS A 23 1.68 6.97 -0.09
C HIS A 23 1.58 7.95 1.09
N HIS A 24 0.36 8.35 1.51
CA HIS A 24 0.16 9.17 2.70
C HIS A 24 0.56 8.45 3.99
N HIS A 25 0.43 7.12 4.04
CA HIS A 25 0.96 6.35 5.17
C HIS A 25 2.48 6.52 5.34
N PHE A 26 3.23 6.58 4.23
CA PHE A 26 4.67 6.81 4.28
C PHE A 26 5.04 8.27 4.56
N GLU A 27 4.24 9.24 4.12
CA GLU A 27 4.40 10.65 4.48
C GLU A 27 4.22 10.87 5.98
N MET A 28 3.18 10.29 6.58
CA MET A 28 2.97 10.33 8.04
C MET A 28 4.08 9.63 8.83
N LYS A 29 4.85 8.74 8.19
CA LYS A 29 6.03 8.08 8.77
C LYS A 29 7.30 8.95 8.67
N GLY A 30 7.20 10.16 8.12
CA GLY A 30 8.31 11.12 8.01
C GLY A 30 9.18 10.94 6.77
N TRP A 31 8.69 10.28 5.73
CA TRP A 31 9.43 10.17 4.47
C TRP A 31 9.15 11.37 3.57
N SER A 32 10.18 11.82 2.85
CA SER A 32 10.02 12.85 1.83
C SER A 32 9.22 12.31 0.65
N GLU A 33 8.22 13.07 0.22
CA GLU A 33 7.34 12.78 -0.92
C GLU A 33 8.10 12.26 -2.17
N PRO A 34 9.18 12.92 -2.67
CA PRO A 34 9.91 12.42 -3.84
C PRO A 34 10.53 11.03 -3.63
N LYS A 35 10.95 10.71 -2.40
CA LYS A 35 11.54 9.40 -2.07
C LYS A 35 10.50 8.29 -2.13
N ILE A 36 9.25 8.58 -1.73
CA ILE A 36 8.15 7.62 -1.79
C ILE A 36 7.80 7.34 -3.25
N VAL A 37 7.65 8.40 -4.06
CA VAL A 37 7.29 8.30 -5.49
C VAL A 37 8.30 7.45 -6.26
N ILE A 38 9.60 7.70 -6.09
CA ILE A 38 10.65 6.94 -6.79
C ILE A 38 10.62 5.45 -6.41
N ARG A 39 10.40 5.13 -5.12
CA ARG A 39 10.31 3.73 -4.67
C ARG A 39 9.10 3.02 -5.25
N PHE A 40 7.96 3.71 -5.32
CA PHE A 40 6.76 3.17 -5.97
C PHE A 40 7.00 2.91 -7.46
N TYR A 41 7.69 3.80 -8.17
CA TYR A 41 8.03 3.57 -9.58
C TYR A 41 8.89 2.34 -9.81
N ILE A 42 9.88 2.08 -8.95
CA ILE A 42 10.69 0.85 -9.05
C ILE A 42 9.79 -0.39 -8.95
N ILE A 43 8.87 -0.41 -7.99
CA ILE A 43 7.92 -1.52 -7.82
C ILE A 43 7.01 -1.66 -9.04
N THR A 44 6.48 -0.54 -9.57
CA THR A 44 5.63 -0.53 -10.76
C THR A 44 6.34 -1.10 -11.98
N ILE A 45 7.61 -0.74 -12.20
CA ILE A 45 8.40 -1.24 -13.33
C ILE A 45 8.64 -2.75 -13.18
N ILE A 46 9.01 -3.23 -11.99
CA ILE A 46 9.19 -4.66 -11.74
C ILE A 46 7.88 -5.42 -12.01
N LEU A 47 6.76 -4.94 -11.49
CA LEU A 47 5.45 -5.55 -11.72
C LEU A 47 5.04 -5.48 -13.20
N ALA A 48 5.39 -4.42 -13.91
CA ALA A 48 5.13 -4.30 -15.34
C ALA A 48 5.93 -5.35 -16.14
N ILE A 49 7.21 -5.55 -15.83
CA ILE A 49 8.04 -6.60 -16.45
C ILE A 49 7.49 -7.98 -16.14
N VAL A 50 7.12 -8.25 -14.88
CA VAL A 50 6.50 -9.53 -14.48
C VAL A 50 5.18 -9.76 -15.21
N SER A 51 4.36 -8.71 -15.35
CA SER A 51 3.11 -8.75 -16.10
C SER A 51 3.37 -9.12 -17.56
N LEU A 52 4.29 -8.43 -18.23
CA LEU A 52 4.67 -8.71 -19.63
C LEU A 52 5.26 -10.12 -19.80
N ALA A 53 6.10 -10.58 -18.86
CA ALA A 53 6.67 -11.93 -18.90
C ALA A 53 5.62 -13.02 -18.66
N SER A 54 4.63 -12.74 -17.81
CA SER A 54 3.52 -13.66 -17.51
C SER A 54 2.42 -13.60 -18.58
N PHE A 55 2.38 -12.54 -19.39
CA PHE A 55 1.43 -12.36 -20.47
C PHE A 55 1.78 -13.30 -21.62
N LYS A 56 1.44 -14.57 -21.44
CA LYS A 56 1.61 -15.64 -22.42
C LYS A 56 0.61 -15.42 -23.54
N ILE A 57 1.04 -14.67 -24.56
CA ILE A 57 0.35 -14.55 -25.84
C ILE A 57 0.48 -15.91 -26.53
N ARG A 58 -0.60 -16.69 -26.49
CA ARG A 58 -0.86 -17.80 -27.40
C ARG A 58 -2.05 -17.41 -28.26
#